data_AF-A0A963AIW8-F1
#
_entry.id   AF-A0A963AIW8-F1
#
_cell.length_a   1.000
_cell.length_b   1.000
_cell.length_c   1.000
_cell.angle_alpha   90.00
_cell.angle_beta   90.00
_cell.angle_gamma   90.00
#
_symmetry.space_group_name_H-M   'P 1'
#
loop_
_entity.id
_entity.type
_entity.pdbx_description
1 polymer ?
#
loop_
_entity_poly.entity_id
_entity_poly.type
_entity_poly.pdbx_seq_one_letter_code
_entity_poly.pdbx_strand_id
1 'polypeptide(L)'
;WGAYAVSKYALEGLMHVLAEETRDSSPIRVNSFAPDPTRTNLRAHAYPGEDPQTVQAPECLIPYYLWLMGPDSIGTTGQAIDQRTPIGGS
;
A
#
# COMPACT_ATOMS: atom_id res chain seq x y z
N TRP A 1 0.18 -18.19 6.72
CA TRP A 1 -0.34 -16.86 7.09
C TRP A 1 0.30 -16.23 8.33
N GLY A 2 0.70 -16.98 9.38
CA GLY A 2 1.32 -16.39 10.58
C GLY A 2 2.58 -15.56 10.32
N ALA A 3 3.63 -16.16 9.74
CA ALA A 3 4.88 -15.43 9.41
C ALA A 3 4.66 -14.28 8.41
N TYR A 4 3.66 -14.40 7.52
CA TYR A 4 3.28 -13.34 6.59
C TYR A 4 2.67 -12.15 7.34
N ALA A 5 1.76 -12.38 8.29
CA ALA A 5 1.18 -11.31 9.08
C ALA A 5 2.26 -10.59 9.91
N VAL A 6 3.13 -11.35 10.58
CA VAL A 6 4.25 -10.79 11.36
C VAL A 6 5.15 -9.90 10.49
N SER A 7 5.49 -10.32 9.28
CA SER A 7 6.34 -9.52 8.39
C SER A 7 5.66 -8.24 7.89
N LYS A 8 4.34 -8.24 7.70
CA LYS A 8 3.59 -7.04 7.32
C LYS A 8 3.44 -6.04 8.46
N TYR A 9 3.22 -6.51 9.69
CA TYR A 9 3.29 -5.64 10.88
C TYR A 9 4.68 -5.02 11.05
N ALA A 10 5.75 -5.82 10.87
CA ALA A 10 7.11 -5.29 10.93
C ALA A 10 7.40 -4.25 9.84
N LEU A 11 6.87 -4.46 8.62
CA LEU A 11 6.99 -3.50 7.52
C LEU A 11 6.30 -2.16 7.82
N GLU A 12 5.13 -2.18 8.46
CA GLU A 12 4.46 -0.95 8.91
C GLU A 12 5.24 -0.24 10.02
N GLY A 13 5.80 -0.99 10.97
CA GLY A 13 6.70 -0.43 11.99
C GLY A 13 7.92 0.27 11.37
N LEU A 14 8.55 -0.38 10.38
CA LEU A 14 9.67 0.20 9.63
C LEU A 14 9.26 1.49 8.90
N MET A 15 8.10 1.47 8.24
CA MET A 15 7.54 2.63 7.56
C MET A 15 7.38 3.82 8.52
N HIS A 16 6.80 3.60 9.70
CA HIS A 16 6.62 4.66 10.71
C HIS A 16 7.96 5.24 11.21
N VAL A 17 8.93 4.38 11.52
CA VAL A 17 10.27 4.83 11.98
C VAL A 17 10.93 5.69 10.90
N LEU A 18 10.96 5.22 9.66
CA LEU A 18 11.58 5.97 8.56
C LEU A 18 10.84 7.27 8.24
N ALA A 19 9.51 7.28 8.31
CA ALA A 19 8.71 8.49 8.12
C ALA A 19 9.03 9.56 9.17
N GLU A 20 9.26 9.14 10.42
CA GLU A 20 9.62 10.06 11.51
C GLU A 20 11.04 10.60 11.37
N GLU A 21 12.01 9.72 11.06
CA GLU A 21 13.41 10.12 10.87
C GLU A 21 13.59 11.12 9.71
N THR A 22 12.74 11.01 8.68
CA THR A 22 12.83 11.84 7.48
C THR A 22 11.97 13.10 7.51
N ARG A 23 11.04 13.23 8.47
CA ARG A 23 9.97 14.24 8.49
C ARG A 23 10.47 15.68 8.31
N ASP A 24 11.49 16.07 9.07
CA ASP A 24 12.00 17.44 9.09
C ASP A 24 13.37 17.59 8.40
N SER A 25 13.99 16.46 8.07
CA SER A 25 15.37 16.40 7.57
C SER A 25 15.46 16.19 6.05
N SER A 26 14.36 15.80 5.40
CA SER A 26 14.35 15.37 4.00
C SER A 26 12.99 15.58 3.33
N PRO A 27 12.93 15.83 2.01
CA PRO A 27 11.67 15.84 1.26
C PRO A 27 11.10 14.42 0.99
N ILE A 28 11.74 13.37 1.50
CA ILE A 28 11.30 11.99 1.31
C ILE A 28 10.00 11.74 2.07
N ARG A 29 9.04 11.06 1.41
CA ARG A 29 7.78 10.61 1.99
C ARG A 29 7.79 9.09 2.10
N VAL A 30 7.41 8.56 3.25
CA VAL A 30 7.43 7.12 3.51
C VAL A 30 6.03 6.71 3.97
N ASN A 31 5.37 5.86 3.20
CA ASN A 31 4.02 5.37 3.47
C ASN A 31 3.97 3.87 3.17
N SER A 32 3.03 3.15 3.80
CA SER A 32 2.70 1.77 3.42
C SER A 32 1.44 1.77 2.56
N PHE A 33 1.33 0.81 1.66
CA PHE A 33 0.11 0.59 0.88
C PHE A 33 -0.30 -0.87 1.00
N ALA A 34 -1.50 -1.09 1.53
CA ALA A 34 -2.13 -2.40 1.64
C ALA A 34 -3.30 -2.47 0.63
N PRO A 35 -3.10 -3.09 -0.53
CA PRO A 35 -4.17 -3.27 -1.49
C PRO A 35 -5.18 -4.31 -1.01
N ASP A 36 -6.45 -4.12 -1.36
CA ASP A 36 -7.48 -5.15 -1.26
C ASP A 36 -7.14 -6.35 -2.17
N PRO A 37 -7.82 -7.51 -2.01
CA PRO A 37 -7.56 -8.71 -2.80
C PRO A 37 -7.38 -8.39 -4.29
N THR A 38 -6.19 -8.67 -4.81
CA THR A 38 -5.83 -8.33 -6.19
C THR A 38 -5.39 -9.58 -6.93
N ARG A 39 -5.88 -9.75 -8.15
CA ARG A 39 -5.67 -10.92 -9.01
C ARG A 39 -4.19 -11.06 -9.39
N THR A 40 -3.45 -11.78 -8.56
CA THR A 40 -2.01 -12.01 -8.68
C THR A 40 -1.69 -13.48 -8.40
N ASN A 41 -0.51 -13.94 -8.82
CA ASN A 41 -0.05 -15.29 -8.49
C ASN A 41 0.05 -15.51 -6.98
N LEU A 42 0.44 -14.49 -6.20
CA LEU A 42 0.47 -14.57 -4.75
C LEU A 42 -0.92 -14.86 -4.17
N ARG A 43 -1.96 -14.15 -4.64
CA ARG A 43 -3.36 -14.38 -4.23
C ARG A 43 -3.84 -15.77 -4.60
N ALA A 44 -3.54 -16.24 -5.81
CA ALA A 44 -3.92 -17.58 -6.28
C ALA A 44 -3.30 -18.69 -5.41
N HIS A 45 -2.03 -18.56 -5.01
CA HIS A 45 -1.40 -19.52 -4.09
C HIS A 45 -1.99 -19.45 -2.68
N ALA A 46 -2.36 -18.24 -2.25
CA ALA A 46 -2.95 -17.96 -0.96
C ALA A 46 -4.39 -18.49 -0.81
N TYR A 47 -5.19 -18.43 -1.89
CA TYR A 47 -6.59 -18.84 -1.95
C TYR A 47 -6.86 -19.68 -3.22
N PRO A 48 -6.42 -20.96 -3.28
CA PRO A 48 -6.45 -21.75 -4.51
C PRO A 48 -7.84 -22.05 -5.10
N GLY A 49 -8.90 -21.94 -4.29
CA GLY A 49 -10.28 -22.17 -4.70
C GLY A 49 -11.08 -20.91 -5.00
N GLU A 50 -10.48 -19.73 -4.89
CA GLU A 50 -11.15 -18.46 -5.21
C GLU A 50 -11.23 -18.29 -6.73
N ASP A 51 -12.41 -17.89 -7.25
CA ASP A 51 -12.56 -17.53 -8.65
C ASP A 51 -11.82 -16.21 -8.94
N PRO A 52 -10.76 -16.21 -9.77
CA PRO A 52 -10.00 -15.00 -10.07
C PRO A 52 -10.82 -13.88 -10.70
N GLN A 53 -11.97 -14.18 -11.31
CA GLN A 53 -12.84 -13.15 -11.92
C GLN A 53 -13.61 -12.33 -10.87
N THR A 54 -13.70 -12.82 -9.64
CA THR A 54 -14.33 -12.09 -8.52
C THR A 54 -13.37 -11.14 -7.80
N VAL A 55 -12.08 -11.19 -8.16
CA VAL A 55 -11.00 -10.40 -7.56
C VAL A 55 -10.60 -9.28 -8.51
N GLN A 56 -10.41 -8.06 -8.00
CA GLN A 56 -10.04 -6.91 -8.83
C GLN A 56 -8.73 -7.14 -9.59
N ALA A 57 -8.64 -6.52 -10.76
CA ALA A 57 -7.45 -6.56 -11.59
C ALA A 57 -6.36 -5.60 -11.04
N PRO A 58 -5.06 -5.89 -11.25
CA PRO A 58 -3.97 -5.02 -10.76
C PRO A 58 -4.06 -3.57 -11.27
N GLU A 59 -4.64 -3.37 -12.45
CA GLU A 59 -4.81 -2.06 -13.07
C GLU A 59 -5.67 -1.11 -12.21
N CYS A 60 -6.58 -1.67 -11.39
CA CYS A 60 -7.39 -0.90 -10.44
C CYS A 60 -6.54 -0.21 -9.34
N LEU A 61 -5.29 -0.65 -9.14
CA LEU A 61 -4.37 -0.06 -8.15
C LEU A 61 -3.58 1.13 -8.69
N ILE A 62 -3.51 1.32 -10.01
CA ILE A 62 -2.66 2.33 -10.65
C ILE A 62 -2.91 3.76 -10.11
N PRO A 63 -4.16 4.21 -9.89
CA PRO A 63 -4.41 5.54 -9.33
C PRO A 63 -3.73 5.77 -7.97
N TYR A 64 -3.71 4.77 -7.09
CA TYR A 64 -3.08 4.85 -5.77
C TYR A 64 -1.57 4.94 -5.87
N TYR A 65 -0.96 4.15 -6.76
CA TYR A 65 0.47 4.22 -7.04
C TYR A 65 0.87 5.57 -7.63
N LEU A 66 0.10 6.09 -8.60
CA LEU A 66 0.33 7.41 -9.19
C LEU A 66 0.17 8.51 -8.16
N TRP A 67 -0.85 8.46 -7.31
CA TRP A 67 -1.05 9.45 -6.24
C TRP A 67 0.13 9.45 -5.25
N LEU A 68 0.57 8.27 -4.78
CA LEU A 68 1.72 8.12 -3.87
C LEU A 68 3.02 8.69 -4.45
N MET A 69 3.24 8.53 -5.75
CA MET A 69 4.45 9.02 -6.44
C MET A 69 4.31 10.47 -6.93
N GLY A 70 3.08 10.92 -7.14
CA GLY A 70 2.74 12.22 -7.72
C GLY A 70 2.75 13.37 -6.72
N PRO A 71 2.53 14.61 -7.22
CA PRO A 71 2.48 15.80 -6.39
C PRO A 71 1.27 15.84 -5.44
N ASP A 72 0.18 15.15 -5.78
CA ASP A 72 -1.07 15.14 -5.01
C ASP A 72 -0.94 14.49 -3.62
N SER A 73 0.16 13.77 -3.36
CA SER A 73 0.50 13.20 -2.05
C SER A 73 1.59 13.99 -1.30
N ILE A 74 2.02 15.15 -1.80
CA ILE A 74 2.99 15.98 -1.08
C ILE A 74 2.41 16.38 0.29
N GLY A 75 3.21 16.21 1.33
CA GLY A 75 2.79 16.39 2.73
C GLY A 75 2.24 15.12 3.39
N THR A 76 1.96 14.06 2.63
CA THR A 76 1.54 12.76 3.18
C THR A 76 2.74 11.87 3.46
N THR A 77 3.06 11.66 4.73
CA THR A 77 4.09 10.71 5.19
C THR A 77 3.64 10.02 6.49
N GLY A 78 4.15 8.82 6.73
CA GLY A 78 3.85 8.00 7.90
C GLY A 78 2.47 7.35 7.89
N GLN A 79 1.79 7.28 6.74
CA GLN A 79 0.43 6.80 6.64
C GLN A 79 0.36 5.36 6.12
N ALA A 80 -0.62 4.60 6.64
CA ALA A 80 -1.03 3.32 6.09
C ALA A 80 -2.18 3.54 5.10
N ILE A 81 -1.86 3.47 3.80
CA ILE A 81 -2.79 3.75 2.70
C ILE A 81 -3.49 2.46 2.28
N ASP A 82 -4.77 2.59 1.96
CA ASP A 82 -5.61 1.54 1.40
C ASP A 82 -6.60 2.11 0.38
N GLN A 83 -7.47 1.28 -0.19
CA GLN A 83 -8.46 1.72 -1.18
C GLN A 83 -9.64 2.51 -0.61
N ARG A 84 -9.69 2.74 0.72
CA ARG A 84 -10.64 3.65 1.37
C ARG A 84 -10.03 5.02 1.61
N THR A 85 -8.71 5.14 1.44
CA THR A 85 -8.01 6.41 1.58
C THR A 85 -8.44 7.34 0.45
N PRO A 86 -8.96 8.55 0.76
CA PRO A 86 -9.37 9.49 -0.25
C PRO A 86 -8.14 10.03 -0.99
N ILE A 87 -7.84 9.43 -2.14
CA ILE A 87 -6.83 9.94 -3.06
C ILE A 87 -7.50 11.04 -3.90
N GLY A 88 -7.26 12.30 -3.53
CA GLY A 88 -7.74 13.43 -4.31
C GLY A 88 -7.16 13.40 -5.71
N GLY A 89 -7.99 13.61 -6.72
CA GLY A 89 -7.55 13.81 -8.10
C GLY A 89 -8.58 14.68 -8.81
N SER A 90 -8.18 15.92 -9.13
CA SER A 90 -8.80 16.89 -10.05
C SER A 90 -10.33 17.00 -10.08
#